data_AF-A0A1X1YBZ0-F1
#
_entry.id   AF-A0A1X1YBZ0-F1
#
_cell.length_a   1.000
_cell.length_b   1.000
_cell.length_c   1.000
_cell.angle_alpha   90.00
_cell.angle_beta   90.00
_cell.angle_gamma   90.00
#
_symmetry.space_group_name_H-M   'P 1'
#
loop_
_entity.id
_entity.type
_entity.pdbx_description
1 polymer ?
#
loop_
_entity_poly.entity_id
_entity_poly.type
_entity_poly.pdbx_seq_one_letter_code
_entity_poly.pdbx_strand_id
1 'polypeptide(L)'
;MAPVTDREEIANDLLGRLTELDNLKAALEDKQQAVEAVRQEEERAREQYEAAIDAMLATGWATPAGLQAQGHGSTRRRGPGRRKAAVIDPAASQLETNNTSLAQAAR
;
A
#
# COMPACT_ATOMS: atom_id res chain seq x y z
N MET A 1 -30.68 38.15 -40.65
CA MET A 1 -29.38 37.56 -40.28
C MET A 1 -28.95 38.23 -39.00
N ALA A 2 -28.95 37.50 -37.88
CA ALA A 2 -28.47 38.06 -36.62
C ALA A 2 -26.98 38.42 -36.79
N PRO A 3 -26.54 39.61 -36.35
CA PRO A 3 -25.18 40.07 -36.53
C PRO A 3 -24.24 39.06 -35.89
N VAL A 4 -23.13 38.78 -36.57
CA VAL A 4 -22.01 38.05 -36.00
C VAL A 4 -21.53 38.87 -34.80
N THR A 5 -21.94 38.49 -33.60
CA THR A 5 -21.35 38.99 -32.35
C THR A 5 -19.84 38.78 -32.45
N ASP A 6 -19.05 39.76 -31.99
CA ASP A 6 -17.61 39.86 -32.24
C ASP A 6 -16.93 38.49 -32.04
N ARG A 7 -16.50 37.89 -33.16
CA ARG A 7 -15.89 36.54 -33.16
C ARG A 7 -14.66 36.49 -32.27
N GLU A 8 -13.97 37.62 -32.13
CA GLU A 8 -12.81 37.78 -31.27
C GLU A 8 -13.20 37.73 -29.79
N GLU A 9 -14.30 38.37 -29.39
CA GLU A 9 -14.79 38.33 -28.01
C GLU A 9 -15.21 36.89 -27.61
N ILE A 10 -15.91 36.20 -28.51
CA ILE A 10 -16.28 34.78 -28.32
C ILE A 10 -15.05 33.89 -28.23
N ALA A 11 -14.05 34.11 -29.09
CA ALA A 11 -12.81 33.33 -29.07
C ALA A 11 -12.03 33.54 -27.77
N ASN A 12 -11.97 34.77 -27.25
CA ASN A 12 -11.29 35.09 -26.00
C ASN A 12 -12.00 34.47 -24.78
N ASP A 13 -13.34 34.52 -24.72
CA ASP A 13 -14.10 33.85 -23.65
C ASP A 13 -13.92 32.32 -23.69
N LEU A 14 -13.99 31.72 -24.89
CA LEU A 14 -13.74 30.28 -25.06
C LEU A 14 -12.33 29.89 -24.62
N LEU A 15 -11.31 30.67 -24.99
CA LEU A 15 -9.93 30.41 -24.59
C LEU A 15 -9.76 30.50 -23.06
N GLY A 16 -10.39 31.49 -22.43
CA GLY A 16 -10.41 31.63 -20.97
C GLY A 16 -11.01 30.41 -20.27
N ARG A 17 -12.18 29.96 -20.73
CA ARG A 17 -12.85 28.77 -20.19
C ARG A 17 -12.07 27.48 -20.42
N LEU A 18 -11.44 27.32 -21.58
CA LEU A 18 -10.57 26.17 -21.85
C LEU A 18 -9.36 26.14 -20.92
N THR A 19 -8.75 27.31 -20.68
CA THR A 19 -7.63 27.44 -19.74
C THR A 19 -8.07 27.11 -18.30
N GLU A 20 -9.26 27.55 -17.89
CA GLU A 20 -9.84 27.20 -16.60
C GLU A 20 -10.09 25.69 -16.47
N LEU A 21 -10.64 25.05 -17.52
CA LEU A 21 -10.83 23.61 -17.56
C LEU A 21 -9.51 22.83 -17.45
N ASP A 22 -8.46 23.29 -18.14
CA ASP A 22 -7.14 22.67 -18.06
C ASP A 22 -6.55 22.78 -16.64
N ASN A 23 -6.71 23.94 -16.00
CA ASN A 23 -6.29 24.14 -14.61
C ASN A 23 -7.07 23.24 -13.64
N LEU A 24 -8.40 23.13 -13.81
CA LEU A 24 -9.24 22.26 -12.99
C LEU A 24 -8.89 20.79 -13.18
N LYS A 25 -8.57 20.36 -14.41
CA LYS A 25 -8.13 19.01 -14.72
C LYS A 25 -6.81 18.69 -14.02
N ALA A 26 -5.82 19.58 -14.12
CA ALA A 26 -4.54 19.41 -13.42
C ALA A 26 -4.74 19.32 -11.89
N ALA A 27 -5.54 20.21 -11.32
CA ALA A 27 -5.86 20.17 -9.90
C ALA A 27 -6.56 18.87 -9.48
N LEU A 28 -7.48 18.37 -10.32
CA LEU A 28 -8.17 17.10 -10.06
C LEU A 28 -7.20 15.91 -10.09
N GLU A 29 -6.30 15.85 -11.07
CA GLU A 29 -5.28 14.81 -11.17
C GLU A 29 -4.34 14.83 -9.94
N ASP A 30 -3.90 16.02 -9.50
CA ASP A 30 -3.08 16.16 -8.29
C ASP A 30 -3.79 15.66 -7.03
N LYS A 31 -5.07 16.00 -6.86
CA LYS A 31 -5.86 15.54 -5.71
C LYS A 31 -6.11 14.04 -5.76
N GLN A 32 -6.30 13.46 -6.93
CA GLN A 32 -6.43 12.01 -7.09
C GLN A 32 -5.14 11.29 -6.68
N GLN A 33 -3.98 11.79 -7.10
CA GLN A 33 -2.70 11.23 -6.69
C GLN A 33 -2.49 11.33 -5.17
N ALA A 34 -2.87 12.45 -4.55
CA ALA A 34 -2.80 12.60 -3.10
C ALA A 34 -3.70 11.60 -2.36
N VAL A 35 -4.92 11.37 -2.84
CA VAL A 35 -5.84 10.38 -2.26
C VAL A 35 -5.25 8.98 -2.38
N GLU A 36 -4.65 8.64 -3.52
CA GLU A 36 -4.04 7.32 -3.71
C GLU A 36 -2.83 7.11 -2.80
N ALA A 37 -2.00 8.13 -2.59
CA ALA A 37 -0.91 8.08 -1.63
C ALA A 37 -1.40 7.83 -0.20
N VAL A 38 -2.44 8.57 0.23
CA VAL A 38 -3.05 8.38 1.56
C VAL A 38 -3.65 6.98 1.72
N ARG A 39 -4.30 6.44 0.68
CA ARG A 39 -4.82 5.06 0.71
C ARG A 39 -3.71 4.03 0.86
N GLN A 40 -2.57 4.22 0.20
CA GLN A 40 -1.42 3.33 0.36
C GLN A 40 -0.83 3.41 1.77
N GLU A 41 -0.80 4.60 2.37
CA GLU A 41 -0.37 4.76 3.76
C GLU A 41 -1.34 4.11 4.75
N GLU A 42 -2.64 4.26 4.54
CA GLU A 42 -3.67 3.57 5.32
C GLU A 42 -3.50 2.04 5.24
N GLU A 43 -3.28 1.51 4.04
CA GLU A 43 -3.04 0.08 3.82
C GLU A 43 -1.78 -0.38 4.58
N ARG A 44 -0.68 0.35 4.48
CA ARG A 44 0.56 0.04 5.20
C ARG A 44 0.36 0.06 6.72
N ALA A 45 -0.35 1.07 7.24
CA ALA A 45 -0.65 1.17 8.66
C ALA A 45 -1.52 -0.01 9.12
N ARG A 46 -2.50 -0.42 8.31
CA ARG A 46 -3.32 -1.61 8.56
C ARG A 46 -2.47 -2.88 8.60
N GLU A 47 -1.59 -3.09 7.62
CA GLU A 47 -0.69 -4.24 7.58
C GLU A 47 0.23 -4.30 8.80
N GLN A 48 0.80 -3.16 9.21
CA GLN A 48 1.65 -3.06 10.40
C GLN A 48 0.89 -3.38 11.68
N TYR A 49 -0.33 -2.83 11.81
CA TYR A 49 -1.19 -3.11 12.96
C TYR A 49 -1.58 -4.59 13.05
N GLU A 50 -1.94 -5.20 11.93
CA GLU A 50 -2.22 -6.64 11.87
C GLU A 50 -0.99 -7.48 12.23
N ALA A 51 0.19 -7.11 11.71
CA ALA A 51 1.43 -7.80 12.04
C ALA A 51 1.78 -7.70 13.54
N ALA A 52 1.48 -6.56 14.18
CA ALA A 52 1.66 -6.39 15.61
C ALA A 52 0.70 -7.27 16.43
N ILE A 53 -0.57 -7.40 16.01
CA ILE A 53 -1.53 -8.34 16.62
C ILE A 53 -1.00 -9.77 16.48
N ASP A 54 -0.59 -10.18 15.29
CA ASP A 54 -0.08 -11.54 15.04
C ASP A 54 1.18 -11.82 15.87
N ALA A 55 2.09 -10.84 16.00
CA ALA A 55 3.27 -10.95 16.84
C ALA A 55 2.91 -11.12 18.32
N MET A 56 1.97 -10.32 18.85
CA MET A 56 1.49 -10.47 20.23
C MET A 56 0.88 -11.84 20.49
N LEU A 57 0.06 -12.34 19.56
CA LEU A 57 -0.52 -13.68 19.66
C LEU A 57 0.56 -14.78 19.60
N ALA A 58 1.57 -14.61 18.76
CA ALA A 58 2.68 -15.56 18.64
C ALA A 58 3.52 -15.67 19.92
N THR A 59 3.60 -14.61 20.73
CA THR A 59 4.31 -14.67 22.02
C THR A 59 3.62 -15.59 23.04
N GLY A 60 2.33 -15.87 22.88
CA GLY A 60 1.53 -16.64 23.84
C GLY A 60 1.10 -15.87 25.09
N TRP A 61 1.51 -14.60 25.24
CA TRP A 61 1.12 -13.73 26.38
C TRP A 61 -0.26 -13.09 26.20
N ALA A 62 -0.77 -13.06 24.97
CA ALA A 62 -2.09 -12.53 24.64
C ALA A 62 -2.95 -13.61 23.98
N THR A 63 -4.26 -13.51 24.19
CA THR A 63 -5.25 -14.33 23.48
C THR A 63 -6.07 -13.46 22.54
N PRO A 64 -6.65 -14.01 21.46
CA PRO A 64 -7.51 -13.24 20.56
C PRO A 64 -8.69 -12.59 21.30
N ALA A 65 -9.29 -13.30 22.26
CA ALA A 65 -10.37 -12.78 23.09
C ALA A 65 -9.91 -11.64 24.01
N GLY A 66 -8.70 -11.75 24.59
CA GLY A 66 -8.11 -10.71 25.43
C GLY A 66 -7.80 -9.43 24.64
N LEU A 67 -7.22 -9.55 23.44
CA LEU A 67 -6.98 -8.42 22.56
C LEU A 67 -8.30 -7.77 22.12
N GLN A 68 -9.30 -8.57 21.75
CA GLN A 68 -10.61 -8.05 21.35
C GLN A 68 -11.33 -7.32 22.50
N ALA A 69 -11.22 -7.80 23.74
CA ALA A 69 -11.76 -7.13 24.93
C ALA A 69 -11.09 -5.76 25.18
N GLN A 70 -9.85 -5.58 24.72
CA GLN A 70 -9.12 -4.31 24.77
C GLN A 70 -9.38 -3.42 23.54
N GLY A 71 -10.25 -3.85 22.62
CA GLY A 71 -10.53 -3.13 21.38
C GLY A 71 -9.59 -3.46 20.22
N HIS A 72 -8.65 -4.38 20.40
CA HIS A 72 -7.74 -4.83 19.36
C HIS A 72 -8.32 -6.01 18.59
N GLY A 73 -8.85 -5.75 17.39
CA GLY A 73 -9.36 -6.78 16.49
C GLY A 73 -8.62 -6.78 15.16
N SER A 74 -8.40 -7.97 14.59
CA SER A 74 -7.94 -8.09 13.20
C SER A 74 -9.08 -7.68 12.26
N THR A 75 -8.78 -6.76 11.34
CA THR A 75 -9.72 -6.33 10.29
C THR A 75 -9.60 -7.18 9.03
N ARG A 76 -8.60 -8.06 8.94
CA ARG A 76 -8.43 -9.03 7.87
C ARG A 76 -9.64 -9.96 7.83
N ARG A 77 -10.51 -9.78 6.84
CA ARG A 77 -11.46 -10.82 6.46
C ARG A 77 -10.64 -12.07 6.17
N ARG A 78 -10.86 -13.14 6.93
CA ARG A 78 -10.24 -14.46 6.71
C ARG A 78 -10.72 -15.03 5.37
N GLY A 79 -10.18 -14.52 4.27
CA GLY A 79 -10.22 -15.22 2.98
C GLY A 79 -9.33 -16.47 3.07
N PRO A 80 -9.57 -17.49 2.24
CA PRO A 80 -8.79 -18.73 2.26
C PRO A 80 -7.33 -18.45 1.87
N GLY A 81 -6.50 -18.23 2.90
CA GLY A 81 -5.08 -18.50 3.03
C GLY A 81 -4.18 -18.35 1.80
N ARG A 82 -3.73 -17.12 1.52
CA ARG A 82 -2.34 -16.94 1.07
C ARG A 82 -1.45 -17.14 2.29
N ARG A 83 -0.99 -18.37 2.52
CA ARG A 83 0.06 -18.66 3.52
C ARG A 83 1.33 -17.94 3.04
N LYS A 84 1.65 -16.78 3.61
CA LYS A 84 3.02 -16.25 3.54
C LYS A 84 3.89 -17.21 4.36
N ALA A 85 4.81 -17.88 3.68
CA ALA A 85 5.86 -18.65 4.30
C ALA A 85 6.58 -17.77 5.32
N ALA A 86 6.91 -18.35 6.47
CA ALA A 86 7.74 -17.73 7.48
C ALA A 86 9.01 -17.17 6.83
N VAL A 87 9.29 -15.90 7.08
CA VAL A 87 10.60 -15.30 6.80
C VAL A 87 11.57 -16.03 7.71
N ILE A 88 12.31 -16.98 7.14
CA ILE A 88 13.53 -17.50 7.74
C ILE A 88 14.57 -16.40 7.56
N ASP A 89 15.12 -15.96 8.68
CA ASP A 89 16.23 -15.01 8.75
C ASP A 89 17.38 -15.48 7.82
N PRO A 90 17.76 -14.71 6.78
CA PRO A 90 18.81 -15.13 5.84
C PRO A 90 20.20 -15.24 6.48
N ALA A 91 20.37 -14.84 7.74
CA ALA A 91 21.62 -15.00 8.47
C ALA A 91 21.89 -16.45 8.93
N ALA A 92 20.88 -17.32 9.03
CA ALA A 92 21.05 -18.68 9.54
C ALA A 92 21.39 -19.73 8.46
N SER A 93 21.20 -19.43 7.17
CA SER A 93 21.37 -20.40 6.07
C SER A 93 22.77 -20.47 5.47
N GLN A 94 23.75 -19.70 5.96
CA GLN A 94 25.14 -19.72 5.44
C GLN A 94 26.12 -20.57 6.26
N LEU A 95 25.69 -21.20 7.36
CA LEU A 95 26.59 -22.01 8.21
C LEU A 95 26.60 -23.51 7.90
N GLU A 96 25.69 -24.03 7.06
CA GLU A 96 25.63 -25.47 6.76
C GLU A 96 26.27 -25.89 5.43
N THR A 97 26.62 -24.97 4.53
CA THR A 97 27.24 -25.32 3.23
C THR A 97 28.76 -25.45 3.30
N ASN A 98 29.42 -25.01 4.38
CA ASN A 98 30.88 -25.01 4.48
C ASN A 98 31.50 -26.30 5.03
N ASN A 99 30.70 -27.27 5.49
CA ASN A 99 31.23 -28.51 6.09
C ASN A 99 31.12 -29.75 5.20
N THR A 100 30.51 -29.66 4.02
CA THR A 100 30.33 -30.81 3.12
C THR A 100 31.46 -30.96 2.07
N SER A 101 32.30 -29.94 1.91
CA SER A 101 33.37 -29.92 0.89
C SER A 101 34.72 -30.50 1.34
N LEU A 102 34.88 -30.90 2.61
CA LEU A 102 36.13 -31.53 3.10
C LEU A 102 36.06 -33.08 3.16
N ALA A 103 34.88 -33.69 3.03
CA ALA A 103 34.70 -35.13 3.21
C ALA A 103 34.83 -35.97 1.91
N GLN A 104 35.08 -35.35 0.75
CA GLN A 104 35.17 -36.04 -0.55
C GLN A 104 36.56 -36.04 -1.21
N ALA A 105 37.61 -35.58 -0.52
CA ALA A 105 38.99 -35.58 -1.05
C ALA A 105 39.88 -36.72 -0.50
N ALA A 106 39.29 -37.78 0.06
CA ALA A 106 40.03 -38.94 0.53
C ALA A 106 39.29 -40.23 0.16
N ARG A 107 39.38 -40.62 -1.11
CA ARG A 107 39.26 -42.00 -1.61
C ARG A 107 39.80 -42.08 -3.02
#